data_AF-X6P1Q0-F1
#
_entry.id   AF-X6P1Q0-F1
#
_cell.length_a   1.000
_cell.length_b   1.000
_cell.length_c   1.000
_cell.angle_alpha   90.00
_cell.angle_beta   90.00
_cell.angle_gamma   90.00
#
_symmetry.space_group_name_H-M   'P 1'
#
loop_
_entity.id
_entity.type
_entity.pdbx_description
1 polymer ?
#
loop_
_entity_poly.entity_id
_entity_poly.type
_entity_poly.pdbx_seq_one_letter_code
_entity_poly.pdbx_strand_id
1 'polypeptide(L)'
;MREFGIENQQKKSKMFTTFSNPTDRFDTNGLVGQVKLTNERRTVYLPEPADNYVTLFGEAEIEVGKFEWSVRVDKAGDRQAVIGVATGSALAQISGKFCDETTGFGYGVNGLFRSGGEITAGKGRDCSLSEGDVLFIRLDLKLKTLQFAKNGILLDIIIPRVAPGKYRLAIALVDEGEQYTIVNPTDYLARFAMFQFRISQ
;
A
#
# COMPACT_ATOMS: atom_id res chain seq x y z
N MET A 1 59.51 13.12 5.43
CA MET A 1 58.50 14.05 5.99
C MET A 1 57.16 13.59 5.46
N ARG A 2 56.15 13.50 6.33
CA ARG A 2 54.98 12.60 6.22
C ARG A 2 54.03 12.89 5.05
N GLU A 3 53.50 11.79 4.51
CA GLU A 3 52.32 11.70 3.66
C GLU A 3 51.09 12.31 4.33
N PHE A 4 50.23 12.96 3.56
CA PHE A 4 48.82 13.16 3.92
C PHE A 4 47.96 12.76 2.72
N GLY A 5 47.45 11.53 2.79
CA GLY A 5 46.36 11.05 1.96
C GLY A 5 45.09 11.80 2.30
N ILE A 6 44.44 12.35 1.28
CA ILE A 6 43.06 12.83 1.39
C ILE A 6 42.18 11.59 1.18
N GLU A 7 42.00 10.84 2.26
CA GLU A 7 41.05 9.73 2.33
C GLU A 7 39.61 10.26 2.32
N ASN A 8 38.83 9.73 1.37
CA ASN A 8 37.47 9.23 1.57
C ASN A 8 36.56 9.97 2.56
N GLN A 9 35.82 10.96 2.04
CA GLN A 9 34.44 11.20 2.51
C GLN A 9 33.48 11.43 1.33
N GLN A 10 33.46 10.52 0.35
CA GLN A 10 32.19 10.23 -0.31
C GLN A 10 31.31 9.51 0.72
N LYS A 11 30.58 10.31 1.51
CA LYS A 11 29.41 9.85 2.24
C LYS A 11 28.63 8.93 1.30
N LYS A 12 28.53 7.65 1.66
CA LYS A 12 27.53 6.73 1.13
C LYS A 12 26.18 7.41 1.33
N SER A 13 25.75 8.18 0.35
CA SER A 13 24.34 8.47 0.14
C SER A 13 23.73 7.09 -0.01
N LYS A 14 23.05 6.59 1.03
CA LYS A 14 22.15 5.44 0.86
C LYS A 14 21.26 5.85 -0.29
N MET A 15 21.47 5.25 -1.46
CA MET A 15 20.55 5.40 -2.58
C MET A 15 19.17 5.13 -2.00
N PHE A 16 18.34 6.16 -1.93
CA PHE A 16 16.90 5.98 -1.80
C PHE A 16 16.55 5.12 -3.00
N THR A 17 16.31 3.83 -2.76
CA THR A 17 15.94 2.92 -3.83
C THR A 17 14.65 3.47 -4.41
N THR A 18 14.71 3.97 -5.64
CA THR A 18 13.56 4.64 -6.26
C THR A 18 12.58 3.55 -6.66
N PHE A 19 11.38 3.60 -6.10
CA PHE A 19 10.26 2.78 -6.55
C PHE A 19 9.57 3.49 -7.72
N SER A 20 9.22 2.73 -8.74
CA SER A 20 8.37 3.23 -9.83
C SER A 20 6.91 3.28 -9.37
N ASN A 21 6.17 4.28 -9.79
CA ASN A 21 4.73 4.37 -9.48
C ASN A 21 3.95 3.96 -10.72
N PRO A 22 3.11 2.91 -10.65
CA PRO A 22 2.25 2.59 -11.77
C PRO A 22 1.19 3.69 -11.92
N THR A 23 0.86 4.03 -13.18
CA THR A 23 -0.36 4.80 -13.45
C THR A 23 -1.53 3.83 -13.31
N ASP A 24 -2.20 3.87 -12.16
CA ASP A 24 -3.19 2.87 -11.77
C ASP A 24 -4.56 3.48 -11.48
N ARG A 25 -5.60 2.66 -11.59
CA ARG A 25 -7.01 2.96 -11.31
C ARG A 25 -7.72 1.64 -11.00
N PHE A 26 -8.83 1.69 -10.29
CA PHE A 26 -9.60 0.50 -9.97
C PHE A 26 -10.23 -0.11 -11.22
N ASP A 27 -10.05 -1.42 -11.35
CA ASP A 27 -10.69 -2.27 -12.35
C ASP A 27 -12.20 -2.38 -12.06
N THR A 28 -12.98 -2.45 -13.13
CA THR A 28 -14.44 -2.55 -13.09
C THR A 28 -14.93 -4.00 -13.16
N ASN A 29 -14.05 -4.95 -13.46
CA ASN A 29 -14.41 -6.36 -13.55
C ASN A 29 -14.83 -6.92 -12.19
N GLY A 30 -16.03 -7.49 -12.10
CA GLY A 30 -16.53 -8.23 -10.93
C GLY A 30 -17.37 -7.44 -9.92
N LEU A 31 -17.61 -6.14 -10.14
CA LEU A 31 -18.15 -5.25 -9.09
C LEU A 31 -19.37 -4.42 -9.51
N VAL A 32 -20.12 -4.89 -10.51
CA VAL A 32 -21.27 -4.15 -11.06
C VAL A 32 -22.34 -3.98 -9.98
N GLY A 33 -22.39 -2.79 -9.36
CA GLY A 33 -23.49 -2.33 -8.50
C GLY A 33 -23.17 -2.18 -7.00
N GLN A 34 -22.10 -2.80 -6.48
CA GLN A 34 -21.80 -2.74 -5.04
C GLN A 34 -20.99 -1.53 -4.63
N VAL A 35 -20.16 -0.99 -5.53
CA VAL A 35 -19.23 0.12 -5.26
C VAL A 35 -19.41 1.22 -6.30
N LYS A 36 -19.10 2.47 -5.94
CA LYS A 36 -19.02 3.59 -6.88
C LYS A 36 -17.56 3.97 -7.10
N LEU A 37 -17.19 4.12 -8.36
CA LEU A 37 -15.87 4.58 -8.77
C LEU A 37 -15.97 6.02 -9.30
N THR A 38 -15.15 6.92 -8.78
CA THR A 38 -15.08 8.32 -9.20
C THR A 38 -13.63 8.73 -9.47
N ASN A 39 -13.39 9.99 -9.84
CA ASN A 39 -12.04 10.52 -10.10
C ASN A 39 -11.25 9.65 -11.10
N GLU A 40 -11.84 9.41 -12.27
CA GLU A 40 -11.28 8.53 -13.31
C GLU A 40 -10.99 7.10 -12.82
N ARG A 41 -11.83 6.61 -11.89
CA ARG A 41 -11.71 5.31 -11.21
C ARG A 41 -10.53 5.20 -10.25
N ARG A 42 -9.96 6.32 -9.79
CA ARG A 42 -8.94 6.31 -8.73
C ARG A 42 -9.54 6.36 -7.34
N THR A 43 -10.79 6.76 -7.20
CA THR A 43 -11.49 6.80 -5.92
C THR A 43 -12.57 5.73 -5.89
N VAL A 44 -12.58 4.91 -4.85
CA VAL A 44 -13.62 3.93 -4.57
C VAL A 44 -14.43 4.39 -3.36
N TYR A 45 -15.74 4.20 -3.43
CA TYR A 45 -16.71 4.48 -2.38
C TYR A 45 -17.68 3.30 -2.25
N LEU A 46 -17.93 2.86 -1.03
CA LEU A 46 -18.94 1.84 -0.73
C LEU A 46 -20.25 2.53 -0.27
N PRO A 47 -21.31 2.61 -1.11
CA PRO A 47 -22.53 3.34 -0.79
C PRO A 47 -23.41 2.70 0.29
N GLU A 48 -23.35 1.37 0.42
CA GLU A 48 -24.20 0.57 1.29
C GLU A 48 -23.29 -0.46 1.98
N PRO A 49 -23.56 -0.87 3.22
CA PRO A 49 -22.74 -1.87 3.87
C PRO A 49 -22.84 -3.20 3.10
N ALA A 50 -21.73 -3.92 3.03
CA ALA A 50 -21.73 -5.24 2.44
C ALA A 50 -21.88 -6.34 3.51
N ASP A 51 -22.59 -7.41 3.16
CA ASP A 51 -22.75 -8.60 4.02
C ASP A 51 -21.39 -9.28 4.28
N ASN A 52 -20.49 -9.20 3.30
CA ASN A 52 -19.10 -9.64 3.39
C ASN A 52 -18.20 -8.60 2.72
N TYR A 53 -16.88 -8.76 2.82
CA TYR A 53 -15.94 -7.86 2.15
C TYR A 53 -16.11 -7.90 0.64
N VAL A 54 -15.98 -6.72 0.03
CA VAL A 54 -15.95 -6.49 -1.40
C VAL A 54 -14.55 -6.07 -1.77
N THR A 55 -13.86 -6.86 -2.58
CA THR A 55 -12.49 -6.56 -2.99
C THR A 55 -12.47 -5.98 -4.40
N LEU A 56 -11.71 -4.90 -4.55
CA LEU A 56 -11.34 -4.31 -5.82
C LEU A 56 -9.85 -4.45 -6.08
N PHE A 57 -9.49 -4.53 -7.35
CA PHE A 57 -8.11 -4.57 -7.80
C PHE A 57 -7.76 -3.34 -8.65
N GLY A 58 -6.50 -2.90 -8.61
CA GLY A 58 -5.96 -1.94 -9.58
C GLY A 58 -5.83 -2.58 -10.97
N GLU A 59 -5.90 -1.82 -12.05
CA GLU A 59 -5.69 -2.31 -13.42
C GLU A 59 -4.21 -2.65 -13.71
N ALA A 60 -3.27 -1.99 -13.04
CA ALA A 60 -1.85 -2.19 -13.31
C ALA A 60 -1.37 -3.58 -12.82
N GLU A 61 -0.82 -4.37 -13.73
CA GLU A 61 -0.15 -5.64 -13.44
C GLU A 61 1.37 -5.49 -13.40
N ILE A 62 1.98 -5.85 -12.27
CA ILE A 62 3.43 -5.77 -12.05
C ILE A 62 4.00 -7.16 -11.84
N GLU A 63 4.94 -7.55 -12.70
CA GLU A 63 5.58 -8.88 -12.65
C GLU A 63 7.10 -8.82 -12.39
N VAL A 64 7.72 -7.65 -12.60
CA VAL A 64 9.16 -7.45 -12.51
C VAL A 64 9.46 -6.04 -12.04
N GLY A 65 10.47 -5.87 -11.19
CA GLY A 65 10.99 -4.55 -10.78
C GLY A 65 10.63 -4.17 -9.34
N LYS A 66 10.63 -2.86 -9.07
CA LYS A 66 10.32 -2.26 -7.76
C LYS A 66 9.24 -1.21 -7.94
N PHE A 67 8.09 -1.42 -7.31
CA PHE A 67 6.91 -0.57 -7.47
C PHE A 67 6.32 -0.12 -6.15
N GLU A 68 5.80 1.09 -6.14
CA GLU A 68 5.08 1.67 -5.01
C GLU A 68 3.68 2.08 -5.45
N TRP A 69 2.68 1.60 -4.72
CA TRP A 69 1.33 2.17 -4.76
C TRP A 69 1.12 3.07 -3.55
N SER A 70 0.29 4.09 -3.70
CA SER A 70 -0.10 4.98 -2.60
C SER A 70 -1.61 5.11 -2.55
N VAL A 71 -2.19 4.84 -1.39
CA VAL A 71 -3.64 4.90 -1.17
C VAL A 71 -3.92 5.81 0.01
N ARG A 72 -4.74 6.83 -0.21
CA ARG A 72 -5.22 7.75 0.83
C ARG A 72 -6.52 7.21 1.42
N VAL A 73 -6.64 7.30 2.74
CA VAL A 73 -7.90 7.10 3.46
C VAL A 73 -8.69 8.40 3.37
N ASP A 74 -9.77 8.40 2.59
CA ASP A 74 -10.67 9.57 2.51
C ASP A 74 -11.70 9.53 3.64
N LYS A 75 -12.25 8.33 3.88
CA LYS A 75 -13.19 8.05 4.95
C LYS A 75 -13.03 6.60 5.39
N ALA A 76 -12.78 6.37 6.68
CA ALA A 76 -12.60 5.04 7.24
C ALA A 76 -13.92 4.48 7.78
N GLY A 77 -14.09 3.15 7.74
CA GLY A 77 -15.18 2.43 8.38
C GLY A 77 -14.75 1.72 9.67
N ASP A 78 -15.73 1.17 10.39
CA ASP A 78 -15.57 0.56 11.71
C ASP A 78 -15.03 -0.88 11.68
N ARG A 79 -15.45 -1.69 10.68
CA ARG A 79 -15.03 -3.08 10.39
C ARG A 79 -13.77 -3.14 9.52
N GLN A 80 -13.14 -2.00 9.26
CA GLN A 80 -11.74 -1.84 8.86
C GLN A 80 -11.42 -2.43 7.48
N ALA A 81 -11.47 -1.58 6.45
CA ALA A 81 -10.91 -1.90 5.15
C ALA A 81 -9.46 -2.41 5.21
N VAL A 82 -9.09 -3.24 4.21
CA VAL A 82 -7.75 -3.81 4.05
C VAL A 82 -7.18 -3.38 2.72
N ILE A 83 -5.97 -2.82 2.72
CA ILE A 83 -5.31 -2.27 1.52
C ILE A 83 -3.97 -3.00 1.32
N GLY A 84 -3.65 -3.42 0.11
CA GLY A 84 -2.39 -4.11 -0.15
C GLY A 84 -2.22 -4.57 -1.59
N VAL A 85 -1.65 -5.76 -1.77
CA VAL A 85 -1.43 -6.34 -3.10
C VAL A 85 -1.87 -7.80 -3.13
N ALA A 86 -2.29 -8.24 -4.32
CA ALA A 86 -2.72 -9.59 -4.59
C ALA A 86 -2.04 -10.15 -5.85
N THR A 87 -1.83 -11.46 -5.88
CA THR A 87 -1.40 -12.23 -7.05
C THR A 87 -2.12 -13.58 -7.04
N GLY A 88 -1.99 -14.39 -8.10
CA GLY A 88 -2.47 -15.78 -8.10
C GLY A 88 -3.96 -15.94 -7.69
N SER A 89 -4.22 -16.87 -6.76
CA SER A 89 -5.59 -17.18 -6.28
C SER A 89 -6.29 -16.00 -5.62
N ALA A 90 -5.55 -15.08 -4.98
CA ALA A 90 -6.11 -13.88 -4.36
C ALA A 90 -6.83 -12.96 -5.35
N LEU A 91 -6.48 -13.01 -6.65
CA LEU A 91 -7.16 -12.23 -7.69
C LEU A 91 -8.57 -12.73 -8.02
N ALA A 92 -8.95 -13.93 -7.56
CA ALA A 92 -10.32 -14.44 -7.69
C ALA A 92 -11.25 -13.99 -6.55
N GLN A 93 -10.69 -13.41 -5.48
CA GLN A 93 -11.44 -13.03 -4.27
C GLN A 93 -12.11 -11.67 -4.45
N ILE A 94 -13.19 -11.59 -5.24
CA ILE A 94 -13.97 -10.35 -5.44
C ILE A 94 -15.06 -10.14 -4.38
N SER A 95 -15.58 -11.22 -3.79
CA SER A 95 -16.66 -11.23 -2.77
C SER A 95 -16.17 -11.76 -1.41
N GLY A 96 -14.95 -11.40 -1.06
CA GLY A 96 -14.27 -11.73 0.20
C GLY A 96 -13.05 -10.85 0.38
N LYS A 97 -12.20 -11.14 1.37
CA LYS A 97 -10.90 -10.46 1.50
C LYS A 97 -9.86 -11.20 0.66
N PHE A 98 -9.18 -10.48 -0.23
CA PHE A 98 -8.04 -11.05 -0.96
C PHE A 98 -6.94 -11.61 -0.06
N CYS A 99 -6.77 -11.08 1.16
CA CYS A 99 -5.77 -11.53 2.12
C CYS A 99 -6.14 -12.80 2.90
N ASP A 100 -7.32 -13.38 2.65
CA ASP A 100 -7.65 -14.72 3.17
C ASP A 100 -6.92 -15.81 2.34
N GLU A 101 -6.48 -15.47 1.13
CA GLU A 101 -5.58 -16.28 0.31
C GLU A 101 -4.11 -16.01 0.66
N THR A 102 -3.27 -17.05 0.57
CA THR A 102 -1.82 -16.94 0.84
C THR A 102 -1.07 -16.08 -0.18
N THR A 103 -1.72 -15.77 -1.31
CA THR A 103 -1.21 -14.92 -2.39
C THR A 103 -1.70 -13.47 -2.29
N GLY A 104 -2.44 -13.13 -1.22
CA GLY A 104 -2.87 -11.78 -0.88
C GLY A 104 -2.19 -11.25 0.38
N PHE A 105 -1.73 -10.00 0.33
CA PHE A 105 -1.01 -9.35 1.42
C PHE A 105 -1.63 -7.98 1.70
N GLY A 106 -2.27 -7.83 2.85
CA GLY A 106 -3.06 -6.67 3.20
C GLY A 106 -2.60 -5.98 4.47
N TYR A 107 -2.80 -4.68 4.54
CA TYR A 107 -2.66 -3.85 5.73
C TYR A 107 -4.01 -3.23 6.05
N GLY A 108 -4.57 -3.55 7.21
CA GLY A 108 -5.85 -2.97 7.62
C GLY A 108 -5.68 -1.55 8.12
N VAL A 109 -6.72 -0.74 7.98
CA VAL A 109 -6.77 0.60 8.59
C VAL A 109 -6.61 0.56 10.12
N ASN A 110 -6.81 -0.58 10.77
CA ASN A 110 -6.49 -0.78 12.19
C ASN A 110 -5.01 -1.01 12.53
N GLY A 111 -4.14 -0.98 11.53
CA GLY A 111 -2.70 -1.19 11.69
C GLY A 111 -2.25 -2.65 11.71
N LEU A 112 -3.17 -3.60 11.49
CA LEU A 112 -2.85 -5.02 11.45
C LEU A 112 -2.57 -5.50 10.03
N PHE A 113 -1.46 -6.22 9.88
CA PHE A 113 -1.12 -6.92 8.65
C PHE A 113 -1.91 -8.24 8.55
N ARG A 114 -2.30 -8.61 7.33
CA ARG A 114 -3.14 -9.78 7.03
C ARG A 114 -2.63 -10.53 5.80
N SER A 115 -2.52 -11.85 5.87
CA SER A 115 -2.19 -12.71 4.72
C SER A 115 -2.49 -14.17 5.02
N GLY A 116 -3.05 -14.90 4.04
CA GLY A 116 -3.44 -16.30 4.22
C GLY A 116 -4.41 -16.55 5.38
N GLY A 117 -5.25 -15.57 5.71
CA GLY A 117 -6.16 -15.61 6.86
C GLY A 117 -5.50 -15.30 8.21
N GLU A 118 -4.17 -15.15 8.26
CA GLU A 118 -3.43 -14.83 9.46
C GLU A 118 -3.37 -13.32 9.72
N ILE A 119 -3.32 -12.94 11.00
CA ILE A 119 -3.23 -11.54 11.45
C ILE A 119 -1.93 -11.33 12.21
N THR A 120 -1.15 -10.32 11.81
CA THR A 120 0.10 -9.93 12.48
C THR A 120 0.07 -8.46 12.87
N ALA A 121 0.38 -8.16 14.13
CA ALA A 121 0.55 -6.79 14.60
C ALA A 121 1.96 -6.26 14.28
N GLY A 122 2.06 -4.98 13.91
CA GLY A 122 3.35 -4.29 13.83
C GLY A 122 3.97 -4.09 15.22
N LYS A 123 5.30 -3.95 15.28
CA LYS A 123 6.01 -3.59 16.52
C LYS A 123 6.17 -2.07 16.58
N GLY A 124 5.69 -1.41 17.64
CA GLY A 124 5.95 0.01 17.89
C GLY A 124 4.71 0.92 17.86
N ARG A 125 4.93 2.21 17.52
CA ARG A 125 3.98 3.35 17.53
C ARG A 125 2.62 3.04 16.88
N ASP A 126 1.64 3.90 17.15
CA ASP A 126 0.33 3.88 16.47
C ASP A 126 0.49 3.67 14.96
N CYS A 127 -0.02 2.53 14.52
CA CYS A 127 0.12 2.00 13.19
C CYS A 127 -1.23 1.95 12.46
N SER A 128 -2.31 2.37 13.13
CA SER A 128 -3.61 2.57 12.49
C SER A 128 -3.55 3.69 11.45
N LEU A 129 -4.47 3.67 10.49
CA LEU A 129 -4.66 4.70 9.48
C LEU A 129 -5.95 5.45 9.82
N SER A 130 -5.88 6.77 9.84
CA SER A 130 -7.01 7.69 10.00
C SER A 130 -7.27 8.44 8.70
N GLU A 131 -8.39 9.14 8.62
CA GLU A 131 -8.72 10.00 7.49
C GLU A 131 -7.59 11.00 7.20
N GLY A 132 -7.21 11.11 5.93
CA GLY A 132 -6.09 11.91 5.45
C GLY A 132 -4.74 11.20 5.43
N ASP A 133 -4.59 10.06 6.12
CA ASP A 133 -3.37 9.26 6.06
C ASP A 133 -3.20 8.62 4.68
N VAL A 134 -1.94 8.45 4.28
CA VAL A 134 -1.55 7.73 3.05
C VAL A 134 -0.75 6.49 3.42
N LEU A 135 -1.25 5.34 2.98
CA LEU A 135 -0.53 4.07 3.01
C LEU A 135 0.25 3.89 1.70
N PHE A 136 1.55 3.64 1.84
CA PHE A 136 2.44 3.30 0.73
C PHE A 136 2.70 1.80 0.78
N ILE A 137 2.51 1.12 -0.36
CA ILE A 137 2.74 -0.32 -0.51
C ILE A 137 3.94 -0.51 -1.45
N ARG A 138 5.05 -1.00 -0.90
CA ARG A 138 6.33 -1.11 -1.59
C ARG A 138 6.66 -2.56 -1.90
N LEU A 139 6.59 -2.91 -3.18
CA LEU A 139 6.88 -4.24 -3.70
C LEU A 139 8.22 -4.23 -4.44
N ASP A 140 9.16 -5.07 -4.01
CA ASP A 140 10.43 -5.32 -4.69
C ASP A 140 10.48 -6.79 -5.10
N LEU A 141 10.17 -7.06 -6.37
CA LEU A 141 10.15 -8.43 -6.91
C LEU A 141 11.55 -8.97 -7.19
N LYS A 142 12.57 -8.10 -7.22
CA LYS A 142 13.98 -8.53 -7.32
C LYS A 142 14.48 -9.07 -5.98
N LEU A 143 14.23 -8.36 -4.89
CA LEU A 143 14.58 -8.79 -3.53
C LEU A 143 13.52 -9.70 -2.90
N LYS A 144 12.36 -9.85 -3.56
CA LYS A 144 11.19 -10.59 -3.07
C LYS A 144 10.76 -10.06 -1.71
N THR A 145 10.59 -8.76 -1.59
CA THR A 145 10.14 -8.12 -0.36
C THR A 145 8.92 -7.24 -0.58
N LEU A 146 8.00 -7.26 0.38
CA LEU A 146 6.89 -6.32 0.49
C LEU A 146 7.01 -5.55 1.80
N GLN A 147 6.81 -4.23 1.75
CA GLN A 147 6.89 -3.33 2.89
C GLN A 147 5.74 -2.32 2.83
N PHE A 148 5.38 -1.77 3.98
CA PHE A 148 4.39 -0.72 4.09
C PHE A 148 5.00 0.54 4.73
N ALA A 149 4.49 1.70 4.36
CA ALA A 149 4.81 2.97 5.02
C ALA A 149 3.52 3.75 5.27
N LYS A 150 3.43 4.42 6.42
CA LYS A 150 2.36 5.38 6.73
C LYS A 150 2.95 6.78 6.57
N ASN A 151 2.36 7.62 5.74
CA ASN A 151 2.79 9.02 5.54
C ASN A 151 4.30 9.14 5.25
N GLY A 152 4.83 8.23 4.44
CA GLY A 152 6.25 8.15 4.08
C GLY A 152 7.17 7.52 5.13
N ILE A 153 6.68 7.23 6.34
CA ILE A 153 7.45 6.57 7.41
C ILE A 153 7.26 5.06 7.30
N LEU A 154 8.35 4.33 7.09
CA LEU A 154 8.34 2.86 7.02
C LEU A 154 7.78 2.27 8.32
N LEU A 155 6.88 1.31 8.17
CA LEU A 155 6.36 0.50 9.26
C LEU A 155 7.30 -0.68 9.53
N ASP A 156 7.31 -1.19 10.77
CA ASP A 156 8.15 -2.34 11.16
C ASP A 156 7.52 -3.67 10.72
N ILE A 157 7.18 -3.76 9.44
CA ILE A 157 6.65 -4.95 8.78
C ILE A 157 7.37 -5.09 7.44
N ILE A 158 8.18 -6.15 7.34
CA ILE A 158 8.86 -6.54 6.10
C ILE A 158 8.48 -7.99 5.84
N ILE A 159 7.81 -8.23 4.72
CA ILE A 159 7.44 -9.57 4.28
C ILE A 159 8.52 -10.07 3.33
N PRO A 160 9.34 -11.06 3.72
CA PRO A 160 10.34 -11.62 2.85
C PRO A 160 9.73 -12.72 1.97
N ARG A 161 10.44 -13.05 0.88
CA ARG A 161 10.13 -14.18 0.00
C ARG A 161 8.71 -14.12 -0.59
N VAL A 162 8.24 -12.92 -0.99
CA VAL A 162 7.01 -12.85 -1.78
C VAL A 162 7.16 -13.69 -3.05
N ALA A 163 6.10 -14.44 -3.40
CA ALA A 163 6.12 -15.36 -4.52
C ALA A 163 6.32 -14.60 -5.85
N PRO A 164 6.93 -15.21 -6.88
CA PRO A 164 6.85 -14.67 -8.23
C PRO A 164 5.39 -14.64 -8.71
N GLY A 165 5.03 -13.66 -9.53
CA GLY A 165 3.72 -13.57 -10.16
C GLY A 165 3.37 -12.15 -10.57
N LYS A 166 2.18 -12.01 -11.15
CA LYS A 166 1.61 -10.72 -11.54
C LYS A 166 0.84 -10.12 -10.38
N TYR A 167 1.42 -9.08 -9.78
CA TYR A 167 0.82 -8.36 -8.67
C TYR A 167 -0.04 -7.21 -9.14
N ARG A 168 -1.17 -7.02 -8.46
CA ARG A 168 -2.07 -5.88 -8.61
C ARG A 168 -2.30 -5.25 -7.24
N LEU A 169 -2.55 -3.93 -7.21
CA LEU A 169 -3.12 -3.28 -6.04
C LEU A 169 -4.43 -3.98 -5.66
N ALA A 170 -4.72 -4.13 -4.37
CA ALA A 170 -5.96 -4.68 -3.88
C ALA A 170 -6.49 -3.86 -2.70
N ILE A 171 -7.81 -3.69 -2.63
CA ILE A 171 -8.50 -3.11 -1.48
C ILE A 171 -9.78 -3.88 -1.20
N ALA A 172 -10.00 -4.27 0.06
CA ALA A 172 -11.22 -4.92 0.53
C ALA A 172 -11.99 -3.95 1.43
N LEU A 173 -13.25 -3.69 1.09
CA LEU A 173 -14.17 -2.76 1.77
C LEU A 173 -15.34 -3.54 2.38
N VAL A 174 -15.99 -2.99 3.39
CA VAL A 174 -17.16 -3.66 3.99
C VAL A 174 -18.18 -2.68 4.58
N ASP A 175 -17.74 -1.51 5.04
CA ASP A 175 -18.62 -0.55 5.70
C ASP A 175 -19.20 0.49 4.77
N GLU A 176 -20.45 0.84 5.05
CA GLU A 176 -21.10 1.96 4.42
C GLU A 176 -20.28 3.23 4.58
N GLY A 177 -20.13 3.96 3.48
CA GLY A 177 -19.49 5.26 3.49
C GLY A 177 -17.97 5.22 3.41
N GLU A 178 -17.34 4.04 3.46
CA GLU A 178 -15.90 3.88 3.30
C GLU A 178 -15.44 4.44 1.94
N GLN A 179 -14.35 5.20 1.95
CA GLN A 179 -13.82 5.85 0.75
C GLN A 179 -12.29 5.91 0.76
N TYR A 180 -11.69 5.52 -0.38
CA TYR A 180 -10.25 5.47 -0.56
C TYR A 180 -9.84 5.92 -1.95
N THR A 181 -8.69 6.58 -2.06
CA THR A 181 -8.18 7.11 -3.32
C THR A 181 -6.75 6.66 -3.61
N ILE A 182 -6.52 6.11 -4.81
CA ILE A 182 -5.20 5.91 -5.38
C ILE A 182 -4.61 7.30 -5.70
N VAL A 183 -3.50 7.64 -5.07
CA VAL A 183 -2.84 8.94 -5.21
C VAL A 183 -1.44 8.80 -5.78
N ASN A 184 -0.92 9.87 -6.38
CA ASN A 184 0.48 9.90 -6.78
C ASN A 184 1.34 10.23 -5.54
N PRO A 185 2.30 9.38 -5.15
CA PRO A 185 3.16 9.64 -3.99
C PRO A 185 3.94 10.95 -4.09
N THR A 186 4.28 11.43 -5.29
CA THR A 186 5.04 12.68 -5.47
C THR A 186 4.29 13.90 -4.92
N ASP A 187 2.96 13.90 -4.98
CA ASP A 187 2.10 14.99 -4.46
C ASP A 187 2.20 15.12 -2.93
N TYR A 188 2.63 14.05 -2.27
CA TYR A 188 2.69 13.94 -0.82
C TYR A 188 4.14 14.02 -0.31
N LEU A 189 5.12 13.45 -1.03
CA LEU A 189 6.54 13.54 -0.69
C LEU A 189 7.06 14.98 -0.64
N ALA A 190 6.56 15.88 -1.50
CA ALA A 190 6.91 17.31 -1.45
C ALA A 190 6.46 17.99 -0.14
N ARG A 191 5.30 17.61 0.40
CA ARG A 191 4.80 18.11 1.70
C ARG A 191 5.61 17.56 2.87
N PHE A 192 6.11 16.32 2.75
CA PHE A 192 6.93 15.67 3.78
C PHE A 192 8.38 16.17 3.83
N ALA A 193 8.98 16.54 2.70
CA ALA A 193 10.30 17.17 2.67
C ALA A 193 10.32 18.49 3.49
N MET A 194 9.23 19.26 3.43
CA MET A 194 9.07 20.46 4.26
C MET A 194 8.87 20.14 5.75
N PHE A 195 8.18 19.04 6.09
CA PHE A 195 7.95 18.66 7.47
C PHE A 195 9.24 18.14 8.14
N GLN A 196 10.03 17.31 7.46
CA GLN A 196 11.33 16.84 7.97
C GLN A 196 12.35 17.97 8.13
N PHE A 197 12.37 18.96 7.23
CA PHE A 197 13.24 20.14 7.37
C PHE A 197 12.93 20.96 8.64
N ARG A 198 11.65 21.06 9.03
CA ARG A 198 11.23 21.79 10.23
C ARG A 198 11.56 21.09 11.56
N ILE A 199 11.75 19.77 11.55
CA ILE A 199 12.12 19.00 12.76
C ILE A 199 13.66 18.93 12.91
N SER A 200 14.40 19.26 11.85
CA SER A 200 15.87 19.31 11.82
C SER A 200 16.47 20.71 12.03
N GLN A 201 15.64 21.71 12.35
CA GLN A 201 16.03 23.06 12.76
C GLN A 201 15.73 23.22 14.25
#